data_AF-A0A1I3F6L6-F1
#
_entry.id   AF-A0A1I3F6L6-F1
#
_cell.length_a   1.000
_cell.length_b   1.000
_cell.length_c   1.000
_cell.angle_alpha   90.00
_cell.angle_beta   90.00
_cell.angle_gamma   90.00
#
_symmetry.space_group_name_H-M   'P 1'
#
loop_
_entity.id
_entity.type
_entity.pdbx_description
1 polymer ?
#
loop_
_entity_poly.entity_id
_entity_poly.type
_entity_poly.pdbx_seq_one_letter_code
_entity_poly.pdbx_strand_id
1 'polypeptide(L)' 'MLIVETIAKIRRLHFTEGKGIKTICRDLKLSKKVVRKVIRTGITEFTYTRTVQPRPKLGAWLGELNRL' A
#
# COMPACT_ATOMS: atom_id res chain seq x y z
N MET A 1 -5.31 2.94 3.55
CA MET A 1 -4.72 1.81 2.78
C MET A 1 -5.24 1.92 1.36
N LEU A 2 -4.40 1.84 0.31
CA LEU A 2 -4.94 1.72 -1.06
C LEU A 2 -5.46 0.29 -1.21
N ILE A 3 -6.75 0.14 -1.51
CA ILE A 3 -7.38 -1.15 -1.75
C ILE A 3 -6.98 -1.63 -3.17
N VAL A 4 -6.98 -2.95 -3.38
CA VAL A 4 -6.72 -3.59 -4.69
C VAL A 4 -7.57 -2.99 -5.81
N GLU A 5 -8.81 -2.61 -5.53
CA GLU A 5 -9.70 -1.94 -6.49
C GLU A 5 -9.12 -0.63 -7.04
N THR A 6 -8.51 0.19 -6.18
CA THR A 6 -7.93 1.48 -6.60
C THR A 6 -6.73 1.26 -7.50
N ILE A 7 -5.92 0.23 -7.22
CA ILE A 7 -4.78 -0.16 -8.06
C ILE A 7 -5.29 -0.64 -9.42
N ALA A 8 -6.34 -1.47 -9.45
CA ALA A 8 -6.97 -1.94 -10.67
C ALA A 8 -7.53 -0.78 -11.51
N LYS A 9 -8.20 0.19 -10.88
CA LYS A 9 -8.69 1.41 -11.56
C LYS A 9 -7.54 2.21 -12.18
N ILE A 10 -6.46 2.47 -11.46
CA ILE A 10 -5.29 3.18 -12.01
C ILE A 10 -4.75 2.46 -13.25
N ARG A 11 -4.60 1.13 -13.18
CA ARG A 11 -4.09 0.33 -14.29
C ARG A 11 -5.01 0.37 -15.50
N ARG A 12 -6.31 0.21 -15.30
CA ARG A 12 -7.31 0.27 -16.39
C ARG A 12 -7.29 1.65 -17.06
N LEU A 13 -7.35 2.72 -16.27
CA LEU A 13 -7.32 4.09 -16.78
C LEU A 13 -6.06 4.37 -17.62
N HIS A 14 -4.91 3.81 -17.22
CA HIS A 14 -3.65 4.05 -17.92
C HIS A 14 -3.44 3.14 -19.13
N PHE A 15 -3.56 1.82 -18.96
CA PHE A 15 -3.22 0.84 -19.98
C PHE A 15 -4.37 0.53 -20.95
N THR A 16 -5.62 0.62 -20.49
CA THR A 16 -6.80 0.35 -21.33
C THR A 16 -7.34 1.64 -21.94
N GLU A 17 -7.52 2.69 -21.12
CA GLU A 17 -8.10 3.97 -21.58
C GLU A 17 -7.05 4.99 -22.05
N GLY A 18 -5.75 4.71 -21.89
CA GLY A 18 -4.68 5.60 -22.36
C GLY A 18 -4.58 6.95 -21.62
N LYS A 19 -5.22 7.10 -20.45
CA LYS A 19 -5.21 8.37 -19.72
C LYS A 19 -3.82 8.69 -19.19
N GLY A 20 -3.45 9.96 -19.30
CA GLY A 20 -2.22 10.50 -18.74
C GLY A 20 -2.23 10.51 -17.21
N ILE A 21 -1.03 10.40 -16.62
CA ILE A 21 -0.85 10.35 -15.15
C ILE A 21 -1.50 11.54 -14.44
N LYS A 22 -1.41 12.76 -15.00
CA LYS A 22 -1.98 13.97 -14.39
C LYS A 22 -3.51 13.91 -14.31
N THR A 23 -4.15 13.36 -15.33
CA THR A 23 -5.61 13.15 -15.37
C THR A 23 -6.02 12.15 -14.31
N ILE A 24 -5.36 10.98 -14.27
CA ILE A 24 -5.62 9.93 -13.28
C ILE A 24 -5.48 10.45 -11.83
N CYS A 25 -4.48 11.30 -11.58
CA CYS A 25 -4.28 11.90 -10.26
C CYS A 25 -5.47 12.81 -9.86
N ARG A 26 -6.01 13.58 -10.80
CA ARG A 26 -7.17 14.47 -10.57
C ARG A 26 -8.45 13.67 -10.38
N ASP A 27 -8.70 12.70 -11.25
CA ASP A 27 -9.90 11.86 -11.23
C ASP A 27 -10.01 11.05 -9.93
N LEU A 28 -8.89 10.43 -9.50
CA LEU A 28 -8.86 9.57 -8.32
C LEU A 28 -8.48 10.31 -7.03
N LYS A 29 -8.16 11.61 -7.10
CA LYS A 29 -7.62 12.41 -5.97
C LYS A 29 -6.42 11.74 -5.30
N LEU A 30 -5.53 11.16 -6.10
CA LEU A 30 -4.34 10.44 -5.63
C LEU A 30 -3.07 11.21 -5.94
N SER A 31 -2.05 11.01 -5.10
CA SER A 31 -0.73 11.60 -5.36
C SER A 31 -0.09 11.00 -6.60
N LYS A 32 0.64 11.84 -7.35
CA LYS A 32 1.42 11.43 -8.53
C LYS A 32 2.42 10.32 -8.21
N LYS A 33 2.95 10.29 -6.97
CA LYS A 33 3.87 9.25 -6.49
C LYS A 33 3.21 7.87 -6.50
N VAL A 34 1.98 7.76 -5.99
CA VAL A 34 1.24 6.48 -5.95
C VAL A 34 0.91 6.01 -7.36
N VAL A 35 0.36 6.89 -8.20
CA VAL A 35 -0.01 6.54 -9.59
C VAL A 35 1.22 6.08 -10.39
N ARG A 36 2.34 6.82 -10.30
CA ARG A 36 3.61 6.40 -10.93
C ARG A 36 4.13 5.09 -10.37
N LYS A 37 4.01 4.85 -9.07
CA LYS A 37 4.43 3.58 -8.45
C LYS A 37 3.65 2.44 -9.09
N VAL A 38 2.31 2.49 -9.08
CA VAL A 38 1.45 1.43 -9.66
C VAL A 38 1.80 1.15 -11.12
N ILE A 39 1.89 2.19 -11.95
CA ILE A 39 2.17 2.05 -13.38
C ILE A 39 3.56 1.44 -13.62
N ARG A 40 4.59 1.91 -12.90
CA ARG A 40 5.98 1.47 -13.11
C ARG A 40 6.23 0.05 -12.63
N THR A 41 5.69 -0.33 -11.47
CA THR A 41 6.04 -1.61 -10.83
C THR A 41 5.04 -2.72 -11.11
N GLY A 42 3.90 -2.44 -11.74
CA GLY A 42 2.94 -3.48 -12.13
C GLY A 42 2.30 -4.26 -10.97
N ILE A 43 2.46 -3.78 -9.74
CA ILE A 43 1.90 -4.37 -8.51
C ILE A 43 0.38 -4.33 -8.50
N THR A 44 -0.19 -5.36 -7.92
CA THR A 44 -1.64 -5.57 -7.75
C THR A 44 -2.12 -5.24 -6.34
N GLU A 45 -1.21 -5.25 -5.36
CA GLU A 45 -1.51 -4.91 -3.98
C GLU A 45 -0.37 -4.13 -3.32
N PHE A 46 -0.72 -3.36 -2.29
CA PHE A 46 0.26 -2.76 -1.38
C PHE A 46 0.19 -3.49 -0.04
N THR A 47 1.03 -4.49 0.12
CA THR A 47 1.14 -5.20 1.39
C THR A 47 1.98 -4.36 2.36
N TYR A 48 1.42 -4.10 3.54
CA TYR A 48 2.16 -3.47 4.62
C TYR A 48 2.98 -4.54 5.35
N THR A 49 4.24 -4.69 4.96
CA THR A 49 5.18 -5.60 5.62
C THR A 49 6.03 -4.82 6.61
N ARG A 50 5.95 -5.14 7.90
CA ARG A 50 6.93 -4.66 8.88
C ARG A 50 8.07 -5.65 8.98
N THR A 51 9.29 -5.18 8.74
CA THR A 51 10.51 -5.99 8.94
C THR A 51 10.72 -6.36 10.41
N VAL A 52 10.31 -5.47 11.31
CA VAL A 52 10.37 -5.69 12.77
C VAL A 52 9.00 -5.36 13.35
N GLN A 53 8.37 -6.35 13.98
CA GLN A 53 7.18 -6.11 14.79
C GLN A 53 7.62 -5.49 16.12
N PRO A 54 7.10 -4.31 16.52
CA PRO A 54 7.33 -3.81 17.85
C PRO A 54 6.76 -4.85 18.83
N ARG A 55 7.64 -5.48 19.61
CA ARG A 55 7.17 -6.32 20.70
C ARG A 55 6.53 -5.41 21.75
N PRO A 56 5.47 -5.87 22.44
CA PRO A 56 4.99 -5.16 23.60
C PRO A 56 6.18 -4.94 24.54
N LYS A 57 6.23 -3.78 25.22
CA LYS A 57 7.24 -3.54 26.26
C LYS A 57 6.87 -4.37 27.49
N LEU A 58 7.08 -5.69 27.38
CA LEU A 58 6.67 -6.66 28.40
C LEU A 58 7.42 -6.45 29.71
N GLY A 59 8.62 -5.84 29.66
CA GLY A 59 9.33 -5.36 30.85
C GLY A 59 9.37 -6.40 31.97
N ALA A 60 8.89 -6.02 33.16
CA ALA A 60 8.84 -6.88 34.34
C ALA A 60 7.95 -8.13 34.21
N TRP A 61 7.03 -8.18 33.24
CA TRP A 61 6.04 -9.24 33.08
C TRP A 61 6.51 -10.39 32.19
N LEU A 62 7.64 -10.24 31.50
CA LEU A 62 8.17 -11.28 30.59
C LEU A 62 8.47 -12.60 31.33
N GLY A 63 8.97 -12.50 32.56
CA GLY A 63 9.28 -13.66 33.39
C GLY A 63 8.02 -14.45 33.78
N GLU A 64 6.92 -13.76 34.05
CA GLU A 64 5.63 -14.40 34.35
C GLU A 64 5.04 -15.06 33.11
N LEU A 65 5.02 -14.33 31.99
CA LEU A 65 4.45 -14.81 30.74
C LEU A 65 5.18 -16.02 30.14
N ASN A 66 6.49 -16.18 30.39
CA ASN A 66 7.26 -17.34 29.94
C ASN A 66 7.04 -18.60 30.81
N ARG A 67 6.40 -18.46 31.98
CA ARG A 67 6.10 -19.59 32.89
C ARG A 67 4.74 -20.23 32.62
N LEU A 68 3.86 -19.55 31.89
CA LEU A 68 2.58 -20.04 31.41
C LEU A 68 2.76 -20.81 30.09
#